data_AF-A0A1M5FNN3-F1
#
_entry.id   AF-A0A1M5FNN3-F1
#
_cell.length_a   1.000
_cell.length_b   1.000
_cell.length_c   1.000
_cell.angle_alpha   90.00
_cell.angle_beta   90.00
_cell.angle_gamma   90.00
#
_symmetry.space_group_name_H-M   'P 1'
#
loop_
_entity.id
_entity.type
_entity.pdbx_description
1 polymer ?
#
loop_
_entity_poly.entity_id
_entity_poly.type
_entity_poly.pdbx_seq_one_letter_code
_entity_poly.pdbx_strand_id
1 'polypeptide(L)'
;MKIISLVLIELFFIQYNCFSQEYPDEKTVQGYKEIISLYPEDLVSHFPKEIAHKKVLITAFKYPKIQELSYIHIMLILNDTGIETLKKDALLEAKAIYHFTDSCLMIIPYNYEENSTIINTDSIRYCQNSNMLPISNIRTWGDFVPDFYKNAIIFIFNAEKGCFLKNDYLSKSGVGLPNGWQHGYSKGIVIFKNYVMYWLDVW
;
A
#
# COMPACT_ATOMS: atom_id res chain seq x y z
N MET A 1 -60.08 -5.94 7.23
CA MET A 1 -59.00 -5.37 8.06
C MET A 1 -58.66 -6.35 9.18
N LYS A 2 -57.58 -7.11 9.04
CA LYS A 2 -56.84 -7.74 10.13
C LYS A 2 -55.37 -7.75 9.73
N ILE A 3 -54.60 -7.29 10.70
CA ILE A 3 -53.15 -7.08 10.76
C ILE A 3 -52.41 -8.40 10.54
N ILE A 4 -51.29 -8.36 9.81
CA ILE A 4 -49.96 -8.84 10.22
C ILE A 4 -49.01 -8.40 9.10
N SER A 5 -48.33 -7.28 9.33
CA SER A 5 -47.17 -6.88 8.54
C SER A 5 -46.01 -7.80 8.94
N LEU A 6 -45.71 -8.78 8.11
CA LEU A 6 -44.49 -9.57 8.20
C LEU A 6 -43.34 -8.70 7.68
N VAL A 7 -42.83 -7.83 8.55
CA VAL A 7 -41.52 -7.22 8.37
C VAL A 7 -40.51 -8.31 8.71
N LEU A 8 -40.14 -9.10 7.70
CA LEU A 8 -39.00 -10.00 7.77
C LEU A 8 -37.77 -9.11 7.91
N ILE A 9 -37.27 -9.05 9.13
CA ILE A 9 -35.96 -8.51 9.48
C ILE A 9 -34.95 -9.44 8.82
N GLU A 10 -34.62 -9.18 7.57
CA GLU A 10 -33.37 -9.62 6.97
C GLU A 10 -32.26 -8.75 7.53
N LEU A 11 -31.91 -8.99 8.80
CA LEU A 11 -30.56 -8.80 9.32
C LEU A 11 -29.67 -9.85 8.63
N PHE A 12 -29.51 -9.73 7.32
CA PHE A 12 -28.50 -10.45 6.58
C PHE A 12 -27.17 -9.78 6.91
N PHE A 13 -26.50 -10.38 7.89
CA PHE A 13 -25.05 -10.42 8.08
C PHE A 13 -24.29 -9.42 7.23
N ILE A 14 -23.98 -8.26 7.81
CA ILE A 14 -22.79 -7.52 7.40
C ILE A 14 -21.65 -8.49 7.63
N GLN A 15 -21.20 -9.16 6.56
CA GLN A 15 -19.91 -9.84 6.54
C GLN A 15 -18.86 -8.75 6.70
N TYR A 16 -18.57 -8.43 7.96
CA TYR A 16 -17.27 -7.86 8.30
C TYR A 16 -16.26 -8.91 7.85
N ASN A 17 -15.63 -8.70 6.69
CA ASN A 17 -14.25 -9.14 6.50
C ASN A 17 -13.42 -8.39 7.55
N CYS A 18 -13.55 -8.80 8.81
CA CYS A 18 -12.65 -8.43 9.86
C CYS A 18 -11.36 -9.12 9.48
N PHE A 19 -10.39 -8.38 8.93
CA PHE A 19 -9.02 -8.89 8.78
C PHE A 19 -8.64 -9.54 10.10
N SER A 20 -8.56 -10.87 10.14
CA SER A 20 -8.26 -11.58 11.37
C SER A 20 -6.84 -11.18 11.76
N GLN A 21 -6.72 -10.61 12.95
CA GLN A 21 -5.43 -10.22 13.48
C GLN A 21 -4.65 -11.48 13.83
N GLU A 22 -3.66 -11.82 13.02
CA GLU A 22 -2.88 -13.04 13.21
C GLU A 22 -1.39 -12.70 13.36
N TYR A 23 -0.72 -13.47 14.21
CA TYR A 23 0.72 -13.54 14.15
C TYR A 23 1.08 -14.34 12.89
N PRO A 24 2.00 -13.86 12.05
CA PRO A 24 2.31 -14.54 10.80
C PRO A 24 2.87 -15.93 11.07
N ASP A 25 2.46 -16.90 10.25
CA ASP A 25 3.04 -18.23 10.27
C ASP A 25 4.49 -18.22 9.75
N GLU A 26 5.20 -19.34 9.93
CA GLU A 26 6.59 -19.48 9.50
C GLU A 26 6.76 -19.21 8.00
N LYS A 27 5.78 -19.62 7.18
CA LYS A 27 5.78 -19.40 5.72
C LYS A 27 5.75 -17.92 5.38
N THR A 28 4.91 -17.14 6.06
CA THR A 28 4.78 -15.69 5.86
C THR A 28 6.06 -14.97 6.30
N VAL A 29 6.62 -15.36 7.45
CA VAL A 29 7.90 -14.81 7.94
C VAL A 29 9.04 -15.11 6.97
N GLN A 30 9.10 -16.33 6.44
CA GLN A 30 10.14 -16.73 5.48
C GLN A 30 9.96 -16.02 4.14
N GLY A 31 8.75 -15.96 3.60
CA GLY A 31 8.44 -15.22 2.38
C GLY A 31 8.77 -13.74 2.48
N TYR A 32 8.55 -13.13 3.65
CA TYR A 32 8.95 -11.76 3.92
C TYR A 32 10.48 -11.56 3.87
N LYS A 33 11.25 -12.44 4.52
CA LYS A 33 12.71 -12.38 4.48
C LYS A 33 13.24 -12.57 3.06
N GLU A 34 12.67 -13.52 2.34
CA GLU A 34 13.02 -13.81 0.94
C GLU A 34 12.76 -12.60 0.06
N ILE A 35 11.53 -12.03 0.07
CA ILE A 35 11.20 -10.93 -0.83
C ILE A 35 12.05 -9.68 -0.55
N ILE A 36 12.32 -9.34 0.72
CA ILE A 36 13.17 -8.21 1.10
C ILE A 36 14.60 -8.41 0.58
N SER A 37 15.13 -9.63 0.65
CA SER A 37 16.51 -9.94 0.21
C SER A 37 16.73 -9.80 -1.30
N LEU A 38 15.65 -9.72 -2.09
CA LEU A 38 15.74 -9.58 -3.55
C LEU A 38 15.93 -8.14 -4.03
N TYR A 39 15.80 -7.15 -3.14
CA TYR A 39 15.95 -5.74 -3.45
C TYR A 39 17.22 -5.15 -2.83
N PRO A 40 17.80 -4.11 -3.46
CA PRO A 40 18.83 -3.27 -2.82
C PRO A 40 18.38 -2.77 -1.44
N GLU A 41 19.30 -2.74 -0.48
CA GLU A 41 19.02 -2.38 0.92
C GLU A 41 18.34 -1.01 1.05
N ASP A 42 18.76 -0.03 0.24
CA ASP A 42 18.21 1.30 0.23
C ASP A 42 16.74 1.35 -0.21
N LEU A 43 16.23 0.40 -1.00
CA LEU A 43 14.82 0.35 -1.38
C LEU A 43 13.92 -0.23 -0.28
N VAL A 44 14.48 -1.08 0.59
CA VAL A 44 13.73 -1.83 1.60
C VAL A 44 14.05 -1.44 3.05
N SER A 45 14.95 -0.48 3.27
CA SER A 45 15.43 -0.07 4.59
C SER A 45 14.33 0.46 5.53
N HIS A 46 13.20 0.91 5.00
CA HIS A 46 12.07 1.42 5.78
C HIS A 46 11.13 0.32 6.28
N PHE A 47 11.24 -0.90 5.75
CA PHE A 47 10.44 -2.00 6.27
C PHE A 47 10.98 -2.49 7.62
N PRO A 48 10.12 -3.04 8.49
CA PRO A 48 10.56 -3.60 9.75
C PRO A 48 11.52 -4.78 9.54
N LYS A 49 12.65 -4.81 10.23
CA LYS A 49 13.62 -5.92 10.11
C LYS A 49 13.00 -7.31 10.35
N GLU A 50 11.94 -7.37 11.16
CA GLU A 50 11.27 -8.61 11.55
C GLU A 50 9.75 -8.41 11.67
N ILE A 51 8.98 -9.43 11.29
CA ILE A 51 7.50 -9.43 11.42
C ILE A 51 6.95 -10.56 12.31
N ALA A 52 7.77 -11.54 12.73
CA ALA A 52 7.32 -12.74 13.45
C ALA A 52 6.53 -12.44 14.74
N HIS A 53 6.87 -11.36 15.43
CA HIS A 53 6.23 -10.93 16.68
C HIS A 53 5.31 -9.72 16.49
N LYS A 54 4.92 -9.43 15.25
CA LYS A 54 4.03 -8.31 14.91
C LYS A 54 2.69 -8.86 14.46
N LYS A 55 1.63 -8.12 14.78
CA LYS A 55 0.27 -8.41 14.33
C LYS A 55 0.16 -7.96 12.88
N VAL A 56 0.14 -8.93 11.96
CA VAL A 56 0.08 -8.72 10.52
C VAL A 56 -1.38 -8.84 10.08
N LEU A 57 -1.84 -7.93 9.23
CA LEU A 57 -3.19 -7.97 8.66
C LEU A 57 -3.19 -8.31 7.18
N ILE A 58 -2.22 -7.76 6.44
CA ILE A 58 -2.12 -7.90 4.99
C ILE A 58 -0.66 -8.03 4.62
N THR A 59 -0.36 -9.00 3.75
CA THR A 59 0.91 -9.10 3.03
C THR A 59 0.62 -9.36 1.56
N ALA A 60 1.13 -8.50 0.68
CA ALA A 60 1.10 -8.73 -0.76
C ALA A 60 2.52 -8.61 -1.30
N PHE A 61 3.07 -9.73 -1.77
CA PHE A 61 4.44 -9.81 -2.27
C PHE A 61 4.43 -10.22 -3.72
N LYS A 62 4.93 -9.32 -4.57
CA LYS A 62 5.16 -9.63 -5.97
C LYS A 62 6.64 -9.57 -6.27
N TYR A 63 7.19 -10.76 -6.46
CA TYR A 63 8.58 -11.00 -6.84
C TYR A 63 8.93 -10.24 -8.12
N PRO A 64 10.16 -9.71 -8.23
CA PRO A 64 10.69 -9.22 -9.49
C PRO A 64 10.53 -10.26 -10.60
N LYS A 65 9.60 -10.00 -11.51
CA LYS A 65 9.26 -10.86 -12.65
C LYS A 65 9.33 -10.05 -13.92
N ILE A 66 9.49 -10.77 -15.03
CA ILE A 66 9.70 -10.15 -16.33
C ILE A 66 8.48 -9.30 -16.71
N GLN A 67 8.70 -8.02 -17.02
CA GLN A 67 7.72 -7.09 -17.60
C GLN A 67 6.51 -6.71 -16.72
N GLU A 68 6.63 -6.77 -15.39
CA GLU A 68 5.53 -6.45 -14.49
C GLU A 68 5.96 -5.54 -13.33
N LEU A 69 5.01 -4.81 -12.72
CA LEU A 69 5.25 -4.10 -11.46
C LEU A 69 5.65 -5.12 -10.39
N SER A 70 6.72 -4.80 -9.67
CA SER A 70 7.18 -5.55 -8.50
C SER A 70 6.82 -4.76 -7.25
N TYR A 71 6.35 -5.43 -6.20
CA TYR A 71 5.91 -4.73 -5.01
C TYR A 71 6.04 -5.53 -3.72
N ILE A 72 6.18 -4.81 -2.62
CA ILE A 72 6.11 -5.31 -1.25
C ILE A 72 5.12 -4.44 -0.48
N HIS A 73 3.99 -5.02 -0.07
CA HIS A 73 2.98 -4.35 0.75
C HIS A 73 2.79 -5.10 2.05
N ILE A 74 2.79 -4.36 3.17
CA ILE A 74 2.60 -4.94 4.49
C ILE A 74 1.75 -4.00 5.34
N MET A 75 0.69 -4.54 5.93
CA MET A 75 -0.10 -3.83 6.94
C MET A 75 0.11 -4.48 8.31
N LEU A 76 0.56 -3.68 9.27
CA LEU A 76 0.82 -4.11 10.65
C LEU A 76 0.00 -3.30 11.65
N ILE A 77 -0.24 -3.91 12.81
CA ILE A 77 -0.69 -3.20 14.00
C ILE A 77 0.50 -3.06 14.96
N LEU A 78 0.77 -1.82 15.37
CA LEU A 78 1.78 -1.51 16.37
C LEU A 78 1.11 -1.12 17.70
N ASN A 79 1.88 -1.14 18.78
CA ASN A 79 1.43 -0.55 20.06
C ASN A 79 1.61 0.98 20.04
N ASP A 80 1.04 1.67 21.02
CA ASP A 80 1.03 3.14 21.08
C ASP A 80 2.45 3.72 21.02
N THR A 81 3.38 3.19 21.82
CA THR A 81 4.79 3.62 21.79
C THR A 81 5.45 3.41 20.43
N GLY A 82 5.15 2.29 19.76
CA GLY A 82 5.68 1.96 18.44
C GLY A 82 5.18 2.92 17.36
N ILE A 83 3.90 3.30 17.41
CA ILE A 83 3.33 4.28 16.48
C ILE A 83 3.89 5.67 16.71
N GLU A 84 3.96 6.12 17.96
CA GLU A 84 4.49 7.45 18.25
C GLU A 84 5.96 7.58 17.83
N THR A 85 6.75 6.53 18.06
CA THR A 85 8.14 6.46 17.59
C THR A 85 8.20 6.50 16.06
N LEU A 86 7.47 5.62 15.38
CA LEU A 86 7.45 5.56 13.93
C LEU A 86 6.99 6.87 13.29
N LYS A 87 5.96 7.52 13.86
CA LYS A 87 5.45 8.80 13.37
C LYS A 87 6.50 9.91 13.49
N LYS A 88 7.24 9.94 14.60
CA LYS A 88 8.33 10.89 14.79
C LYS A 88 9.45 10.68 13.77
N ASP A 89 9.85 9.43 13.56
CA ASP A 89 10.90 9.08 12.59
C ASP A 89 10.44 9.42 11.16
N ALA A 90 9.20 9.07 10.83
CA ALA A 90 8.61 9.37 9.53
C ALA A 90 8.51 10.87 9.23
N LEU A 91 8.23 11.71 10.24
CA LEU A 91 8.24 13.18 10.09
C LEU A 91 9.63 13.73 9.76
N LEU A 92 10.70 13.07 10.20
CA LEU A 92 12.08 13.48 9.94
C LEU A 92 12.59 12.99 8.58
N GLU A 93 12.15 11.82 8.15
CA GLU A 93 12.65 11.15 6.95
C GLU A 93 11.81 11.41 5.69
N ALA A 94 10.54 11.79 5.83
CA ALA A 94 9.65 11.95 4.69
C ALA A 94 10.10 13.09 3.75
N LYS A 95 10.23 12.75 2.47
CA LYS A 95 10.39 13.72 1.38
C LYS A 95 9.09 14.45 1.08
N ALA A 96 7.95 13.82 1.33
CA ALA A 96 6.64 14.44 1.21
C ALA A 96 5.64 13.81 2.20
N ILE A 97 4.68 14.62 2.65
CA ILE A 97 3.58 14.18 3.51
C ILE A 97 2.27 14.58 2.82
N TYR A 98 1.42 13.60 2.56
CA TYR A 98 0.13 13.76 1.90
C TYR A 98 -1.03 13.24 2.77
N HIS A 99 -2.24 13.63 2.38
CA HIS A 99 -3.49 13.13 2.92
C HIS A 99 -4.40 12.69 1.78
N PHE A 100 -5.22 11.65 2.00
CA PHE A 100 -6.23 11.23 1.02
C PHE A 100 -7.27 12.32 0.71
N THR A 101 -7.35 13.36 1.54
CA THR A 101 -8.19 14.55 1.35
C THR A 101 -7.54 15.61 0.46
N ASP A 102 -6.23 15.55 0.18
CA ASP A 102 -5.51 16.50 -0.68
C ASP A 102 -6.07 16.52 -2.10
N SER A 103 -6.33 17.71 -2.65
CA SER A 103 -7.02 17.89 -3.94
C SER A 103 -6.36 17.18 -5.13
N CYS A 104 -5.07 16.87 -5.04
CA CYS A 104 -4.28 16.18 -6.07
C CYS A 104 -3.40 15.12 -5.41
N LEU A 105 -3.36 13.90 -5.95
CA LEU A 105 -2.44 12.83 -5.53
C LEU A 105 -2.00 12.04 -6.76
N MET A 106 -0.71 11.86 -6.97
CA MET A 106 -0.25 10.98 -8.05
C MET A 106 -0.30 9.53 -7.58
N ILE A 107 -1.43 8.86 -7.82
CA ILE A 107 -1.62 7.45 -7.48
C ILE A 107 -1.10 6.59 -8.63
N ILE A 108 -0.35 5.53 -8.34
CA ILE A 108 0.02 4.50 -9.31
C ILE A 108 -1.26 3.77 -9.73
N PRO A 109 -1.78 3.90 -10.97
CA PRO A 109 -3.09 3.40 -11.35
C PRO A 109 -3.07 1.89 -11.62
N TYR A 110 -2.70 1.09 -10.63
CA TYR A 110 -2.54 -0.36 -10.74
C TYR A 110 -3.56 -1.10 -9.88
N ASN A 111 -4.14 -2.17 -10.43
CA ASN A 111 -4.89 -3.14 -9.66
C ASN A 111 -3.96 -4.27 -9.20
N TYR A 112 -3.76 -4.39 -7.89
CA TYR A 112 -2.89 -5.42 -7.31
C TYR A 112 -3.60 -6.79 -7.21
N GLU A 113 -4.94 -6.85 -7.28
CA GLU A 113 -5.74 -8.08 -7.18
C GLU A 113 -5.95 -8.77 -8.54
N GLU A 114 -6.28 -8.01 -9.59
CA GLU A 114 -6.64 -8.57 -10.90
C GLU A 114 -5.50 -8.45 -11.92
N ASN A 115 -4.53 -9.37 -11.85
CA ASN A 115 -3.53 -9.59 -12.90
C ASN A 115 -2.97 -8.30 -13.51
N SER A 116 -2.63 -7.32 -12.66
CA SER A 116 -1.68 -6.27 -13.06
C SER A 116 -2.20 -5.32 -14.14
N THR A 117 -3.51 -5.06 -14.14
CA THR A 117 -4.15 -4.15 -15.09
C THR A 117 -4.04 -2.70 -14.63
N ILE A 118 -3.80 -1.80 -15.61
CA ILE A 118 -3.87 -0.36 -15.37
C ILE A 118 -5.35 0.02 -15.25
N ILE A 119 -5.72 0.60 -14.12
CA ILE A 119 -7.09 1.03 -13.87
C ILE A 119 -7.30 2.40 -14.53
N ASN A 120 -7.98 2.41 -15.67
CA ASN A 120 -8.27 3.63 -16.42
C ASN A 120 -9.44 4.45 -15.82
N THR A 121 -10.38 3.78 -15.12
CA THR A 121 -11.65 4.37 -14.68
C THR A 121 -11.64 4.98 -13.28
N ASP A 122 -10.79 4.48 -12.38
CA ASP A 122 -10.61 4.99 -11.01
C ASP A 122 -9.33 5.83 -10.88
N SER A 123 -9.04 6.66 -11.88
CA SER A 123 -7.99 7.70 -11.83
C SER A 123 -8.36 8.84 -10.85
N ILE A 124 -8.86 8.46 -9.67
CA ILE A 124 -9.25 9.28 -8.53
C ILE A 124 -8.05 10.16 -8.18
N ARG A 125 -8.10 11.41 -8.67
CA ARG A 125 -7.12 12.49 -8.46
C ARG A 125 -5.79 12.34 -9.21
N TYR A 126 -5.75 11.68 -10.37
CA TYR A 126 -4.54 11.57 -11.20
C TYR A 126 -3.93 12.95 -11.49
N CYS A 127 -2.97 13.33 -10.65
CA CYS A 127 -2.28 14.59 -10.79
C CYS A 127 -1.26 14.43 -11.92
N GLN A 128 -1.46 15.14 -13.03
CA GLN A 128 -0.43 15.26 -14.08
C GLN A 128 0.73 16.18 -13.67
N ASN A 129 0.73 16.67 -12.43
CA ASN A 129 1.82 17.47 -11.89
C ASN A 129 3.04 16.57 -11.64
N SER A 130 4.03 16.69 -12.53
CA SER A 130 5.28 15.93 -12.50
C SER A 130 6.16 16.18 -11.27
N ASN A 131 5.82 17.19 -10.45
CA ASN A 131 6.51 17.51 -9.20
C ASN A 131 5.96 16.75 -7.98
N MET A 132 4.81 16.07 -8.11
CA MET A 132 4.33 15.20 -7.05
C MET A 132 5.15 13.91 -7.00
N LEU A 133 5.13 13.22 -5.86
CA LEU A 133 5.73 11.90 -5.73
C LEU A 133 4.62 10.84 -5.81
N PRO A 134 4.82 9.75 -6.56
CA PRO A 134 3.80 8.73 -6.72
C PRO A 134 3.53 7.99 -5.41
N ILE A 135 2.29 7.62 -5.17
CA ILE A 135 1.86 6.79 -4.03
C ILE A 135 1.24 5.49 -4.53
N SER A 136 1.44 4.42 -3.75
CA SER A 136 0.78 3.14 -4.00
C SER A 136 -0.74 3.29 -4.02
N ASN A 137 -1.43 2.45 -4.79
CA ASN A 137 -2.89 2.46 -4.83
C ASN A 137 -3.50 1.77 -3.61
N ILE A 138 -3.41 2.41 -2.44
CA ILE A 138 -3.87 1.83 -1.18
C ILE A 138 -5.35 1.41 -1.21
N ARG A 139 -6.17 2.04 -2.06
CA ARG A 139 -7.60 1.70 -2.20
C ARG A 139 -7.85 0.27 -2.69
N THR A 140 -6.89 -0.32 -3.40
CA THR A 140 -7.00 -1.70 -3.92
C THR A 140 -6.38 -2.74 -2.99
N TRP A 141 -5.98 -2.34 -1.78
CA TRP A 141 -5.44 -3.28 -0.77
C TRP A 141 -6.55 -3.92 0.07
N GLY A 142 -7.77 -3.36 0.03
CA GLY A 142 -8.93 -3.85 0.74
C GLY A 142 -9.93 -2.73 1.07
N ASP A 143 -11.00 -3.11 1.77
CA ASP A 143 -12.07 -2.18 2.15
C ASP A 143 -11.74 -1.45 3.47
N PHE A 144 -11.42 -0.16 3.36
CA PHE A 144 -11.16 0.70 4.51
C PHE A 144 -12.38 1.56 4.88
N VAL A 145 -12.61 1.73 6.19
CA VAL A 145 -13.69 2.59 6.70
C VAL A 145 -13.49 4.06 6.27
N PRO A 146 -14.56 4.87 6.09
CA PRO A 146 -14.43 6.27 5.69
C PRO A 146 -13.49 7.12 6.57
N ASP A 147 -13.41 6.79 7.87
CA ASP A 147 -12.51 7.44 8.84
C ASP A 147 -11.03 7.31 8.45
N PHE A 148 -10.64 6.20 7.81
CA PHE A 148 -9.29 5.99 7.29
C PHE A 148 -8.94 7.05 6.25
N TYR A 149 -9.77 7.21 5.22
CA TYR A 149 -9.53 8.19 4.15
C TYR A 149 -9.61 9.64 4.64
N LYS A 150 -10.22 9.90 5.79
CA LYS A 150 -10.29 11.25 6.37
C LYS A 150 -9.06 11.58 7.20
N ASN A 151 -8.50 10.61 7.93
CA ASN A 151 -7.55 10.86 9.02
C ASN A 151 -6.20 10.16 8.85
N ALA A 152 -6.04 9.28 7.87
CA ALA A 152 -4.75 8.66 7.58
C ALA A 152 -3.75 9.67 7.02
N ILE A 153 -2.49 9.55 7.44
CA ILE A 153 -1.38 10.38 6.99
C ILE A 153 -0.45 9.51 6.14
N ILE A 154 -0.09 10.01 4.96
CA ILE A 154 0.76 9.33 3.99
C ILE A 154 2.14 9.97 4.05
N PHE A 155 3.16 9.20 4.40
CA PHE A 155 4.57 9.62 4.42
C PHE A 155 5.31 8.95 3.26
N ILE A 156 5.83 9.77 2.35
CA ILE A 156 6.65 9.29 1.24
C ILE A 156 8.11 9.45 1.62
N PHE A 157 8.82 8.33 1.78
CA PHE A 157 10.23 8.34 2.13
C PHE A 157 11.12 8.54 0.91
N ASN A 158 10.77 7.92 -0.21
CA ASN A 158 11.42 8.25 -1.48
C ASN A 158 10.55 7.85 -2.67
N ALA A 159 10.76 8.54 -3.78
CA ALA A 159 10.33 8.11 -5.10
C ALA A 159 11.27 8.71 -6.14
N GLU A 160 11.82 7.88 -7.02
CA GLU A 160 12.77 8.31 -8.03
C GLU A 160 12.47 7.68 -9.39
N LYS A 161 12.78 8.43 -10.44
CA LYS A 161 12.65 8.02 -11.83
C LYS A 161 13.92 7.26 -12.24
N GLY A 162 13.76 6.17 -12.99
CA GLY A 162 14.88 5.39 -13.51
C GLY A 162 14.74 3.89 -13.28
N CYS A 163 15.77 3.15 -13.68
CA CYS A 163 15.79 1.70 -13.62
C CYS A 163 16.46 1.23 -12.32
N PHE A 164 15.67 0.76 -11.36
CA PHE A 164 16.15 0.27 -10.06
C PHE A 164 16.15 -1.26 -9.95
N LEU A 165 15.64 -1.94 -10.97
CA LEU A 165 15.75 -3.39 -11.18
C LEU A 165 16.44 -3.67 -12.52
N LYS A 166 16.87 -4.92 -12.72
CA LYS A 166 17.40 -5.37 -14.02
C LYS A 166 16.35 -5.15 -15.11
N ASN A 167 16.80 -4.74 -16.31
CA ASN A 167 15.92 -4.36 -17.42
C ASN A 167 14.83 -5.39 -17.75
N ASP A 168 15.11 -6.69 -17.64
CA ASP A 168 14.14 -7.73 -17.93
C ASP A 168 12.94 -7.70 -16.97
N TYR A 169 13.11 -7.15 -15.75
CA TYR A 169 12.10 -7.06 -14.70
C TYR A 169 11.30 -5.75 -14.69
N LEU A 170 11.60 -4.82 -15.60
CA LEU A 170 10.90 -3.54 -15.68
C LEU A 170 9.65 -3.66 -16.55
N SER A 171 8.60 -2.94 -16.19
CA SER A 171 7.36 -2.94 -16.98
C SER A 171 7.60 -2.29 -18.34
N LYS A 172 7.37 -3.03 -19.44
CA LYS A 172 7.56 -2.48 -20.81
C LYS A 172 6.70 -1.28 -21.12
N SER A 173 5.51 -1.20 -20.53
CA SER A 173 4.54 -0.13 -20.72
C SER A 173 4.52 0.88 -19.56
N GLY A 174 5.43 0.74 -18.59
CA GLY A 174 5.34 1.42 -17.31
C GLY A 174 4.05 1.04 -16.56
N VAL A 175 3.61 1.92 -15.66
CA VAL A 175 2.43 1.70 -14.80
C VAL A 175 1.34 2.73 -15.01
N GLY A 176 1.33 3.41 -16.16
CA GLY A 176 0.33 4.42 -16.48
C GLY A 176 0.53 5.75 -15.75
N LEU A 177 1.74 6.05 -15.25
CA LEU A 177 2.11 7.36 -14.70
C LEU A 177 2.53 8.36 -15.81
N PRO A 178 2.57 9.68 -15.52
CA PRO A 178 2.95 10.70 -16.51
C PRO A 178 4.36 10.50 -17.08
N ASN A 179 4.63 11.17 -18.21
CA ASN A 179 5.95 11.13 -18.85
C ASN A 179 7.10 11.41 -17.87
N GLY A 180 8.13 10.57 -17.92
CA GLY A 180 9.27 10.58 -17.01
C GLY A 180 9.16 9.54 -15.89
N TRP A 181 7.98 8.97 -15.65
CA TRP A 181 7.75 7.87 -14.72
C TRP A 181 7.53 6.53 -15.44
N GLN A 182 8.13 6.34 -16.62
CA GLN A 182 8.06 5.05 -17.33
C GLN A 182 8.67 3.92 -16.50
N HIS A 183 9.75 4.23 -15.78
CA HIS A 183 10.37 3.38 -14.78
C HIS A 183 10.65 4.20 -13.53
N GLY A 184 10.63 3.54 -12.39
CA GLY A 184 10.94 4.17 -11.13
C GLY A 184 10.50 3.33 -9.95
N TYR A 185 10.52 3.96 -8.79
CA TYR A 185 9.92 3.37 -7.60
C TYR A 185 9.24 4.42 -6.74
N SER A 186 8.40 3.95 -5.83
CA SER A 186 7.90 4.69 -4.69
C SER A 186 7.97 3.83 -3.44
N LYS A 187 8.34 4.44 -2.32
CA LYS A 187 8.33 3.81 -1.01
C LYS A 187 7.90 4.76 0.09
N GLY A 188 7.23 4.22 1.09
CA GLY A 188 6.76 4.99 2.22
C GLY A 188 5.83 4.21 3.14
N ILE A 189 5.13 4.96 4.00
CA ILE A 189 4.15 4.42 4.93
C ILE A 189 2.86 5.23 5.00
N VAL A 190 1.75 4.57 5.33
CA VAL A 190 0.51 5.22 5.77
C VAL A 190 0.29 4.89 7.23
N ILE A 191 0.00 5.92 8.05
CA ILE A 191 -0.33 5.75 9.46
C ILE A 191 -1.80 6.15 9.67
N PHE A 192 -2.56 5.27 10.32
CA PHE A 192 -3.91 5.54 10.78
C PHE A 192 -4.13 4.85 12.12
N LYS A 193 -4.34 5.63 13.20
CA LYS A 193 -4.43 5.10 14.57
C LYS A 193 -3.21 4.19 14.85
N ASN A 194 -3.45 2.92 15.20
CA ASN A 194 -2.42 1.93 15.44
C ASN A 194 -2.04 1.06 14.24
N TYR A 195 -2.61 1.36 13.06
CA TYR A 195 -2.32 0.67 11.81
C TYR A 195 -1.22 1.42 11.06
N VAL A 196 -0.28 0.65 10.54
CA VAL A 196 0.75 1.12 9.62
C VAL A 196 0.74 0.25 8.36
N MET A 197 0.77 0.90 7.21
CA MET A 197 0.88 0.26 5.90
C MET A 197 2.23 0.65 5.31
N TYR A 198 3.10 -0.30 5.02
CA TYR A 198 4.36 -0.08 4.33
C TYR A 198 4.21 -0.47 2.86
N TRP A 199 4.74 0.34 1.96
CA TRP A 199 4.82 -0.01 0.54
C TRP A 199 6.22 0.18 -0.02
N LEU A 200 6.52 -0.64 -1.02
CA LEU A 200 7.52 -0.43 -2.05
C LEU A 200 6.88 -0.90 -3.36
N ASP A 201 6.82 -0.02 -4.35
CA ASP A 201 6.38 -0.30 -5.72
C ASP A 201 7.53 0.04 -6.67
N VAL A 202 7.93 -0.90 -7.55
CA VAL A 202 9.04 -0.73 -8.51
C VAL A 202 8.62 -1.17 -9.91
N TRP A 203 8.77 -0.30 -10.91
CA TRP A 203 8.31 -0.51 -12.28
C TRP A 203 9.33 -0.09 -13.35
#